data_AF-A0A966GE00-F1
#
_entry.id   AF-A0A966GE00-F1
#
_cell.length_a   1.000
_cell.length_b   1.000
_cell.length_c   1.000
_cell.angle_alpha   90.00
_cell.angle_beta   90.00
_cell.angle_gamma   90.00
#
_symmetry.space_group_name_H-M   'P 1'
#
loop_
_entity.id
_entity.type
_entity.pdbx_description
1 polymer ?
#
loop_
_entity_poly.entity_id
_entity_poly.type
_entity_poly.pdbx_seq_one_letter_code
_entity_poly.pdbx_strand_id
1 'polypeptide(L)'
;MTFRIKSLPVVSLAILGLAIAVLLARHLAMTIPTPNSDRLFAGAPREIIHIARAIERGQPIGPSDIAPVADRLNDRFGHDITLLFHALGSANIAAVDALLAAGSDPRQTDLEAGSGRDFIYYLGSPGGTLLSIEQINDMLRSDLAHGGDPNAMLLGETRKSLIASLAVIGNEAGVVILLAAGADPWRRSVAQIRGADPWRMSVKADIPTGETAMTRLASEDDHFDLLDRLIDDGGFDALPAPLLDGFLASLSGYAQRGDPRSLSIKATAMRVLKRNPGYEVPPGHLGVARIFEDHWSDPTPGTIPWDIILSDAV
;
A
#
# COMPACT_ATOMS: atom_id res chain seq x y z
N MET A 1 65.66 39.01 -5.94
CA MET A 1 64.19 38.99 -6.16
C MET A 1 63.67 37.62 -5.81
N THR A 2 63.11 37.46 -4.62
CA THR A 2 62.55 36.19 -4.12
C THR A 2 61.05 36.17 -4.39
N PHE A 3 60.61 35.33 -5.34
CA PHE A 3 59.19 35.14 -5.63
C PHE A 3 58.53 34.37 -4.49
N ARG A 4 57.69 35.05 -3.69
CA ARG A 4 56.77 34.42 -2.74
C ARG A 4 55.59 33.85 -3.53
N ILE A 5 55.58 32.53 -3.74
CA ILE A 5 54.41 31.81 -4.23
C ILE A 5 53.38 31.85 -3.09
N LYS A 6 52.29 32.59 -3.28
CA LYS A 6 51.15 32.56 -2.36
C LYS A 6 50.53 31.16 -2.45
N SER A 7 50.62 30.39 -1.37
CA SER A 7 49.93 29.11 -1.23
C SER A 7 48.43 29.35 -1.41
N LEU A 8 47.82 28.66 -2.38
CA LEU A 8 46.37 28.56 -2.45
C LEU A 8 45.86 27.91 -1.15
N PRO A 9 44.80 28.45 -0.52
CA PRO A 9 44.28 27.88 0.71
C PRO A 9 43.80 26.44 0.43
N VAL A 10 44.20 25.51 1.29
CA VAL A 10 43.89 24.06 1.21
C VAL A 10 42.39 23.79 0.99
N VAL A 11 41.52 24.69 1.46
CA VAL A 11 40.06 24.67 1.26
C VAL A 11 39.66 24.74 -0.22
N SER A 12 40.36 25.53 -1.05
CA SER A 12 40.06 25.66 -2.48
C SER A 12 40.41 24.40 -3.29
N LEU A 13 41.44 23.65 -2.88
CA LEU A 13 41.83 22.38 -3.49
C LEU A 13 40.85 21.25 -3.15
N ALA A 14 40.35 21.22 -1.91
CA ALA A 14 39.35 20.25 -1.48
C ALA A 14 38.00 20.44 -2.21
N ILE A 15 37.55 21.69 -2.38
CA ILE A 15 36.32 22.02 -3.14
C ILE A 15 36.47 21.64 -4.62
N LEU A 16 37.62 21.93 -5.24
CA LEU A 16 37.89 21.57 -6.63
C LEU A 16 37.96 20.04 -6.81
N GLY A 17 38.59 19.32 -5.88
CA GLY A 17 38.65 17.86 -5.88
C GLY A 17 37.26 17.22 -5.77
N LEU A 18 36.40 17.75 -4.89
CA LEU A 18 35.02 17.30 -4.77
C LEU A 18 34.21 17.58 -6.05
N ALA A 19 34.35 18.77 -6.64
CA ALA A 19 33.67 19.11 -7.89
C ALA A 19 34.10 18.21 -9.05
N ILE A 20 35.39 17.89 -9.16
CA ILE A 20 35.92 16.96 -10.17
C ILE A 20 35.41 15.54 -9.92
N ALA A 21 35.36 15.08 -8.67
CA ALA A 21 34.82 13.76 -8.32
C ALA A 21 33.32 13.65 -8.64
N VAL A 22 32.53 14.69 -8.36
CA VAL A 22 31.10 14.75 -8.72
C VAL A 22 30.90 14.78 -10.24
N LEU A 23 31.74 15.51 -10.97
CA LEU A 23 31.70 15.55 -12.44
C LEU A 23 32.09 14.20 -13.05
N LEU A 24 33.12 13.54 -12.54
CA LEU A 24 33.54 12.19 -12.96
C LEU A 24 32.45 11.16 -12.64
N ALA A 25 31.85 11.20 -11.45
CA ALA A 25 30.76 10.31 -11.08
C ALA A 25 29.53 10.52 -11.99
N ARG A 26 29.16 11.77 -12.28
CA ARG A 26 28.10 12.08 -13.25
C ARG A 26 28.45 11.57 -14.65
N HIS A 27 29.69 11.78 -15.10
CA HIS A 27 30.11 11.36 -16.43
C HIS A 27 30.09 9.83 -16.57
N LEU A 28 30.61 9.11 -15.57
CA LEU A 28 30.57 7.65 -15.53
C LEU A 28 29.13 7.12 -15.49
N ALA A 29 28.24 7.74 -14.70
CA ALA A 29 26.83 7.39 -14.69
C ALA A 29 26.14 7.56 -16.06
N MET A 30 26.54 8.55 -16.86
CA MET A 30 26.00 8.74 -18.22
C MET A 30 26.46 7.69 -19.24
N THR A 31 27.47 6.87 -18.92
CA THR A 31 27.95 5.80 -19.80
C THR A 31 27.26 4.46 -19.54
N ILE A 32 26.45 4.35 -18.48
CA ILE A 32 25.67 3.15 -18.20
C ILE A 32 24.63 2.97 -19.32
N PRO A 33 24.63 1.82 -20.02
CA PRO A 33 23.64 1.50 -21.03
C PRO A 33 22.22 1.54 -20.47
N THR A 34 21.27 2.00 -21.29
CA THR A 34 19.85 2.14 -20.92
C THR A 34 18.99 1.35 -21.90
N PRO A 35 19.17 0.02 -22.01
CA PRO A 35 18.55 -0.78 -23.06
C PRO A 35 17.02 -0.76 -22.98
N ASN A 36 16.43 -0.64 -21.78
CA ASN A 36 14.97 -0.56 -21.67
C ASN A 36 14.46 0.79 -22.15
N SER A 37 15.08 1.89 -21.73
CA SER A 37 14.70 3.23 -22.16
C SER A 37 14.91 3.42 -23.66
N ASP A 38 16.05 2.95 -24.18
CA ASP A 38 16.38 3.04 -25.60
C ASP A 38 15.39 2.26 -26.47
N ARG A 39 14.89 1.12 -25.98
CA ARG A 39 13.90 0.30 -26.66
C ARG A 39 12.49 0.88 -26.53
N LEU A 40 12.07 1.23 -25.31
CA LEU A 40 10.70 1.65 -25.01
C LEU A 40 10.39 3.07 -25.50
N PHE A 41 11.40 3.94 -25.57
CA PHE A 41 11.22 5.35 -25.91
C PHE A 41 11.92 5.75 -27.22
N ALA A 42 12.29 4.78 -28.07
CA ALA A 42 13.06 5.02 -29.31
C ALA A 42 12.47 6.10 -30.25
N GLY A 43 11.15 6.26 -30.27
CA GLY A 43 10.43 7.25 -31.09
C GLY A 43 9.91 8.47 -30.33
N ALA A 44 10.23 8.59 -29.04
CA ALA A 44 9.78 9.70 -28.21
C ALA A 44 10.60 10.98 -28.47
N PRO A 45 10.10 12.17 -28.08
CA PRO A 45 10.89 13.39 -28.05
C PRO A 45 12.19 13.21 -27.26
N ARG A 46 13.21 14.01 -27.62
CA ARG A 46 14.54 13.91 -27.01
C ARG A 46 14.51 14.11 -25.51
N GLU A 47 13.64 15.00 -25.03
CA GLU A 47 13.43 15.33 -23.62
C GLU A 47 12.87 14.13 -22.86
N ILE A 48 11.87 13.43 -23.42
CA ILE A 48 11.32 12.19 -22.85
C ILE A 48 12.39 11.10 -22.79
N ILE A 49 13.16 10.91 -23.86
CA ILE A 49 14.26 9.92 -23.89
C ILE A 49 15.29 10.25 -22.80
N HIS A 50 15.62 11.52 -22.61
CA HIS A 50 16.56 11.95 -21.58
C HIS A 50 16.07 11.56 -20.17
N ILE A 51 14.81 11.86 -19.87
CA ILE A 51 14.16 11.51 -18.60
C ILE A 51 14.13 9.99 -18.40
N ALA A 52 13.67 9.22 -19.40
CA ALA A 52 13.57 7.77 -19.31
C ALA A 52 14.94 7.12 -19.01
N ARG A 53 16.00 7.59 -19.66
CA ARG A 53 17.38 7.12 -19.41
C ARG A 53 17.88 7.48 -18.02
N ALA A 54 17.55 8.67 -17.51
CA ALA A 54 17.88 9.05 -16.14
C ALA A 54 17.17 8.12 -15.15
N ILE A 55 15.88 7.85 -15.38
CA ILE A 55 15.06 6.94 -14.59
C ILE A 55 15.70 5.55 -14.50
N GLU A 56 16.02 4.92 -15.63
CA GLU A 56 16.59 3.56 -15.67
C GLU A 56 17.96 3.46 -14.96
N ARG A 57 18.70 4.56 -14.90
CA ARG A 57 19.98 4.63 -14.18
C ARG A 57 19.82 4.88 -12.67
N GLY A 58 18.59 4.96 -12.17
CA GLY A 58 18.33 5.34 -10.78
C GLY A 58 18.66 6.79 -10.47
N GLN A 59 18.78 7.66 -11.49
CA GLN A 59 19.07 9.08 -11.29
C GLN A 59 17.76 9.81 -10.90
N PRO A 60 17.83 10.76 -9.96
CA PRO A 60 16.69 11.62 -9.69
C PRO A 60 16.44 12.52 -10.90
N ILE A 61 15.17 12.83 -11.13
CA ILE A 61 14.72 13.85 -12.09
C ILE A 61 14.03 14.97 -11.29
N GLY A 62 14.11 16.20 -11.77
CA GLY A 62 13.56 17.36 -11.09
C GLY A 62 12.62 18.20 -11.95
N PRO A 63 12.04 19.27 -11.38
CA PRO A 63 11.11 20.15 -12.10
C PRO A 63 11.67 20.72 -13.41
N SER A 64 12.98 21.00 -13.47
CA SER A 64 13.63 21.48 -14.71
C SER A 64 13.69 20.43 -15.81
N ASP A 65 13.79 19.16 -15.46
CA ASP A 65 13.79 18.05 -16.42
C ASP A 65 12.38 17.80 -16.94
N ILE A 66 11.37 17.96 -16.07
CA ILE A 66 9.96 17.67 -16.35
C ILE A 66 9.26 18.83 -17.08
N ALA A 67 9.58 20.08 -16.77
CA ALA A 67 8.89 21.25 -17.33
C ALA A 67 8.72 21.24 -18.87
N PRO A 68 9.71 20.81 -19.68
CA PRO A 68 9.56 20.74 -21.14
C PRO A 68 8.56 19.70 -21.65
N VAL A 69 8.12 18.75 -20.80
CA VAL A 69 7.26 17.62 -21.16
C VAL A 69 6.03 17.51 -20.25
N ALA A 70 5.72 18.55 -19.48
CA ALA A 70 4.67 18.52 -18.46
C ALA A 70 3.28 18.16 -19.04
N ASP A 71 2.98 18.60 -20.25
CA ASP A 71 1.74 18.29 -20.98
C ASP A 71 1.68 16.86 -21.55
N ARG A 72 2.76 16.09 -21.38
CA ARG A 72 2.97 14.76 -21.99
C ARG A 72 3.33 13.67 -20.99
N LEU A 73 3.24 13.95 -19.69
CA LEU A 73 3.59 13.01 -18.62
C LEU A 73 2.81 11.69 -18.67
N ASN A 74 1.60 11.75 -19.25
CA ASN A 74 0.66 10.64 -19.36
C ASN A 74 0.63 10.02 -20.77
N ASP A 75 1.47 10.51 -21.70
CA ASP A 75 1.65 9.90 -23.01
C ASP A 75 2.14 8.45 -22.85
N ARG A 76 1.71 7.59 -23.77
CA ARG A 76 2.17 6.21 -23.88
C ARG A 76 3.28 6.08 -24.92
N PHE A 77 4.27 5.26 -24.61
CA PHE A 77 5.41 4.97 -25.46
C PHE A 77 5.64 3.46 -25.54
N GLY A 78 6.41 3.00 -26.53
CA GLY A 78 6.83 1.60 -26.61
C GLY A 78 5.67 0.62 -26.41
N HIS A 79 5.78 -0.26 -25.43
CA HIS A 79 4.74 -1.21 -25.06
C HIS A 79 3.65 -0.56 -24.19
N ASP A 80 3.05 0.52 -24.69
CA ASP A 80 2.01 1.32 -24.00
C ASP A 80 2.40 1.89 -22.63
N ILE A 81 3.70 1.98 -22.33
CA ILE A 81 4.23 2.39 -21.03
C ILE A 81 4.28 3.91 -20.90
N THR A 82 3.95 4.43 -19.71
CA THR A 82 4.15 5.85 -19.35
C THR A 82 5.47 6.06 -18.62
N LEU A 83 5.90 7.31 -18.44
CA LEU A 83 7.07 7.62 -17.62
C LEU A 83 6.91 7.13 -16.17
N LEU A 84 5.70 7.21 -15.60
CA LEU A 84 5.42 6.75 -14.24
C LEU A 84 5.63 5.23 -14.10
N PHE A 85 5.11 4.42 -15.03
CA PHE A 85 5.32 2.97 -15.01
C PHE A 85 6.77 2.57 -15.32
N HIS A 86 7.49 3.35 -16.13
CA HIS A 86 8.93 3.13 -16.33
C HIS A 86 9.74 3.42 -15.06
N ALA A 87 9.37 4.47 -14.31
CA ALA A 87 9.95 4.78 -13.00
C ALA A 87 9.66 3.69 -11.97
N LEU A 88 8.41 3.22 -11.93
CA LEU A 88 7.98 2.09 -11.11
C LEU A 88 8.80 0.83 -11.42
N GLY A 89 8.89 0.45 -12.70
CA GLY A 89 9.61 -0.74 -13.15
C GLY A 89 11.12 -0.68 -12.95
N SER A 90 11.67 0.54 -12.85
CA SER A 90 13.09 0.78 -12.51
C SER A 90 13.32 0.90 -10.99
N ALA A 91 12.28 0.75 -10.17
CA ALA A 91 12.28 0.97 -8.72
C ALA A 91 12.90 2.34 -8.31
N ASN A 92 12.77 3.35 -9.17
CA ASN A 92 13.35 4.67 -8.95
C ASN A 92 12.34 5.57 -8.21
N ILE A 93 12.31 5.44 -6.88
CA ILE A 93 11.38 6.15 -5.99
C ILE A 93 11.43 7.67 -6.18
N ALA A 94 12.64 8.24 -6.33
CA ALA A 94 12.81 9.68 -6.52
C ALA A 94 12.18 10.18 -7.82
N ALA A 95 12.24 9.37 -8.89
CA ALA A 95 11.56 9.70 -10.13
C ALA A 95 10.04 9.51 -10.06
N VAL A 96 9.56 8.47 -9.38
CA VAL A 96 8.12 8.30 -9.09
C VAL A 96 7.58 9.55 -8.38
N ASP A 97 8.27 9.99 -7.32
CA ASP A 97 7.88 11.18 -6.55
C ASP A 97 7.84 12.45 -7.40
N ALA A 98 8.88 12.69 -8.20
CA ALA A 98 8.93 13.85 -9.08
C ALA A 98 7.83 13.84 -10.16
N LEU A 99 7.49 12.66 -10.69
CA LEU A 99 6.42 12.50 -11.71
C LEU A 99 5.03 12.71 -11.10
N LEU A 100 4.77 12.14 -9.92
CA LEU A 100 3.52 12.36 -9.18
C LEU A 100 3.35 13.84 -8.81
N ALA A 101 4.40 14.47 -8.29
CA ALA A 101 4.41 15.91 -7.99
C ALA A 101 4.12 16.78 -9.21
N ALA A 102 4.50 16.32 -10.40
CA ALA A 102 4.27 17.01 -11.66
C ALA A 102 2.92 16.69 -12.32
N GLY A 103 2.11 15.80 -11.73
CA GLY A 103 0.76 15.48 -12.20
C GLY A 103 0.65 14.27 -13.11
N SER A 104 1.61 13.33 -13.08
CA SER A 104 1.39 12.01 -13.66
C SER A 104 0.17 11.34 -13.01
N ASP A 105 -0.68 10.69 -13.81
CA ASP A 105 -1.92 10.08 -13.35
C ASP A 105 -1.68 8.66 -12.79
N PRO A 106 -1.80 8.41 -11.47
CA PRO A 106 -1.62 7.08 -10.87
C PRO A 106 -2.78 6.13 -11.17
N ARG A 107 -3.88 6.61 -11.75
CA ARG A 107 -5.07 5.81 -12.11
C ARG A 107 -5.06 5.35 -13.57
N GLN A 108 -4.15 5.88 -14.39
CA GLN A 108 -3.92 5.36 -15.72
C GLN A 108 -3.37 3.93 -15.64
N THR A 109 -3.91 3.02 -16.45
CA THR A 109 -3.49 1.61 -16.49
C THR A 109 -2.12 1.45 -17.17
N ASP A 110 -1.38 0.43 -16.76
CA ASP A 110 -0.07 0.07 -17.31
C ASP A 110 -0.10 -0.22 -18.82
N LEU A 111 -1.24 -0.67 -19.35
CA LEU A 111 -1.51 -0.88 -20.78
C LEU A 111 -2.79 -0.16 -21.19
N GLU A 112 -2.89 0.27 -22.46
CA GLU A 112 -4.07 0.97 -22.98
C GLU A 112 -5.31 0.06 -23.04
N ALA A 113 -5.13 -1.20 -23.44
CA ALA A 113 -6.20 -2.17 -23.56
C ALA A 113 -5.87 -3.47 -22.81
N GLY A 114 -6.88 -4.04 -22.15
CA GLY A 114 -6.81 -5.39 -21.58
C GLY A 114 -6.11 -5.49 -20.23
N SER A 115 -5.69 -4.39 -19.61
CA SER A 115 -5.18 -4.38 -18.24
C SER A 115 -6.07 -3.61 -17.28
N GLY A 116 -6.27 -4.18 -16.09
CA GLY A 116 -6.88 -3.52 -14.94
C GLY A 116 -5.85 -3.13 -13.88
N ARG A 117 -4.57 -3.00 -14.24
CA ARG A 117 -3.49 -2.66 -13.30
C ARG A 117 -3.08 -1.22 -13.49
N ASP A 118 -3.29 -0.40 -12.48
CA ASP A 118 -2.80 0.97 -12.39
C ASP A 118 -1.66 1.06 -11.36
N PHE A 119 -1.16 2.26 -11.05
CA PHE A 119 -0.09 2.43 -10.06
C PHE A 119 -0.50 1.85 -8.68
N ILE A 120 -1.75 2.07 -8.27
CA ILE A 120 -2.31 1.59 -7.00
C ILE A 120 -2.32 0.06 -6.92
N TYR A 121 -2.58 -0.65 -8.02
CA TYR A 121 -2.46 -2.11 -8.09
C TYR A 121 -1.09 -2.61 -7.65
N TYR A 122 -0.02 -1.91 -8.05
CA TYR A 122 1.34 -2.31 -7.69
C TYR A 122 1.67 -2.00 -6.22
N LEU A 123 1.06 -0.98 -5.62
CA LEU A 123 1.17 -0.74 -4.18
C LEU A 123 0.49 -1.84 -3.34
N GLY A 124 -0.61 -2.40 -3.84
CA GLY A 124 -1.37 -3.46 -3.15
C GLY A 124 -0.94 -4.89 -3.51
N SER A 125 0.03 -5.06 -4.41
CA SER A 125 0.50 -6.37 -4.85
C SER A 125 1.51 -6.96 -3.84
N PRO A 126 1.54 -8.29 -3.67
CA PRO A 126 2.57 -8.92 -2.85
C PRO A 126 3.95 -8.49 -3.38
N GLY A 127 4.79 -7.96 -2.48
CA GLY A 127 6.16 -7.56 -2.82
C GLY A 127 6.85 -8.70 -3.57
N GLY A 128 7.16 -8.45 -4.84
CA GLY A 128 7.72 -9.45 -5.75
C GLY A 128 9.16 -9.11 -6.11
N THR A 129 9.65 -9.66 -7.22
CA THR A 129 10.95 -9.24 -7.80
C THR A 129 10.98 -7.77 -8.23
N LEU A 130 9.82 -7.12 -8.33
CA LEU A 130 9.70 -5.75 -8.80
C LEU A 130 9.97 -4.73 -7.69
N LEU A 131 9.38 -4.91 -6.50
CA LEU A 131 9.45 -3.97 -5.38
C LEU A 131 9.47 -4.72 -4.05
N SER A 132 10.36 -4.30 -3.14
CA SER A 132 10.31 -4.71 -1.74
C SER A 132 9.14 -4.04 -0.99
N ILE A 133 8.79 -4.56 0.18
CA ILE A 133 7.76 -3.97 1.04
C ILE A 133 8.13 -2.53 1.44
N GLU A 134 9.41 -2.27 1.71
CA GLU A 134 9.90 -0.92 2.02
C GLU A 134 9.71 0.03 0.84
N GLN A 135 10.02 -0.42 -0.38
CA GLN A 135 9.82 0.37 -1.59
C GLN A 135 8.34 0.66 -1.86
N ILE A 136 7.46 -0.31 -1.61
CA ILE A 136 6.01 -0.10 -1.66
C ILE A 136 5.60 1.00 -0.65
N ASN A 137 6.13 0.96 0.57
CA ASN A 137 5.82 1.95 1.60
C ASN A 137 6.34 3.35 1.25
N ASP A 138 7.51 3.45 0.62
CA ASP A 138 8.05 4.74 0.17
C ASP A 138 7.23 5.32 -1.00
N MET A 139 6.84 4.48 -1.97
CA MET A 139 5.95 4.89 -3.06
C MET A 139 4.55 5.28 -2.56
N LEU A 140 4.01 4.54 -1.58
CA LEU A 140 2.74 4.86 -0.95
C LEU A 140 2.79 6.24 -0.27
N ARG A 141 3.86 6.56 0.46
CA ARG A 141 4.01 7.90 1.07
C ARG A 141 4.11 8.99 0.01
N SER A 142 4.78 8.71 -1.10
CA SER A 142 4.87 9.65 -2.23
C SER A 142 3.50 9.92 -2.86
N ASP A 143 2.73 8.87 -3.17
CA ASP A 143 1.35 9.00 -3.69
C ASP A 143 0.47 9.85 -2.77
N LEU A 144 0.45 9.54 -1.47
CA LEU A 144 -0.33 10.29 -0.49
C LEU A 144 0.12 11.74 -0.35
N ALA A 145 1.43 12.02 -0.42
CA ALA A 145 1.97 13.38 -0.35
C ALA A 145 1.53 14.26 -1.53
N HIS A 146 1.23 13.64 -2.67
CA HIS A 146 0.80 14.31 -3.90
C HIS A 146 -0.72 14.20 -4.16
N GLY A 147 -1.50 13.89 -3.11
CA GLY A 147 -2.97 13.90 -3.17
C GLY A 147 -3.63 12.58 -3.54
N GLY A 148 -2.89 11.47 -3.46
CA GLY A 148 -3.44 10.12 -3.57
C GLY A 148 -4.58 9.86 -2.58
N ASP A 149 -5.57 9.08 -3.01
CA ASP A 149 -6.71 8.71 -2.16
C ASP A 149 -6.32 7.59 -1.19
N PRO A 150 -6.27 7.81 0.13
CA PRO A 150 -5.94 6.75 1.10
C PRO A 150 -6.98 5.63 1.10
N ASN A 151 -8.17 5.88 0.54
CA ASN A 151 -9.23 4.90 0.37
C ASN A 151 -9.34 4.38 -1.08
N ALA A 152 -8.28 4.51 -1.87
CA ALA A 152 -8.22 4.02 -3.23
C ALA A 152 -8.61 2.54 -3.31
N MET A 153 -9.30 2.20 -4.41
CA MET A 153 -9.71 0.84 -4.72
C MET A 153 -8.93 0.35 -5.93
N LEU A 154 -8.48 -0.90 -5.89
CA LEU A 154 -7.93 -1.57 -7.05
C LEU A 154 -8.95 -1.58 -8.19
N LEU A 155 -8.46 -1.48 -9.42
CA LEU A 155 -9.25 -1.71 -10.62
C LEU A 155 -9.42 -3.21 -10.88
N GLY A 156 -10.36 -3.56 -11.75
CA GLY A 156 -10.67 -4.94 -12.14
C GLY A 156 -11.95 -5.49 -11.50
N GLU A 157 -12.24 -6.77 -11.78
CA GLU A 157 -13.51 -7.43 -11.40
C GLU A 157 -13.72 -7.52 -9.89
N THR A 158 -12.63 -7.62 -9.12
CA THR A 158 -12.69 -7.55 -7.65
C THR A 158 -11.97 -6.28 -7.22
N ARG A 159 -12.74 -5.25 -6.90
CA ARG A 159 -12.21 -3.98 -6.44
C ARG A 159 -11.95 -4.11 -4.94
N LYS A 160 -10.72 -4.45 -4.59
CA LYS A 160 -10.23 -4.49 -3.20
C LYS A 160 -9.79 -3.09 -2.78
N SER A 161 -10.06 -2.69 -1.53
CA SER A 161 -9.50 -1.45 -1.00
C SER A 161 -7.99 -1.60 -0.83
N LEU A 162 -7.21 -0.54 -1.09
CA LEU A 162 -5.76 -0.61 -0.99
C LEU A 162 -5.30 -1.07 0.40
N ILE A 163 -5.92 -0.55 1.46
CA ILE A 163 -5.65 -0.95 2.83
C ILE A 163 -5.91 -2.44 3.10
N ALA A 164 -6.97 -3.02 2.51
CA ALA A 164 -7.22 -4.45 2.60
C ALA A 164 -6.16 -5.25 1.82
N SER A 165 -5.73 -4.79 0.65
CA SER A 165 -4.65 -5.42 -0.11
C SER A 165 -3.34 -5.44 0.67
N LEU A 166 -2.98 -4.33 1.34
CA LEU A 166 -1.79 -4.26 2.19
C LEU A 166 -1.86 -5.22 3.39
N ALA A 167 -3.03 -5.32 4.03
CA ALA A 167 -3.26 -6.31 5.08
C ALA A 167 -3.13 -7.74 4.56
N VAL A 168 -3.59 -8.03 3.33
CA VAL A 168 -3.52 -9.37 2.73
C VAL A 168 -2.08 -9.85 2.53
N ILE A 169 -1.20 -8.94 2.13
CA ILE A 169 0.21 -9.22 1.86
C ILE A 169 1.09 -9.08 3.12
N GLY A 170 0.49 -8.86 4.30
CA GLY A 170 1.20 -8.70 5.57
C GLY A 170 2.00 -7.40 5.69
N ASN A 171 1.72 -6.38 4.88
CA ASN A 171 2.41 -5.09 4.96
C ASN A 171 1.75 -4.18 6.02
N GLU A 172 1.98 -4.51 7.31
CA GLU A 172 1.47 -3.71 8.43
C GLU A 172 1.91 -2.25 8.41
N ALA A 173 3.17 -1.99 8.06
CA ALA A 173 3.69 -0.63 7.97
C ALA A 173 2.90 0.19 6.93
N GLY A 174 2.56 -0.42 5.79
CA GLY A 174 1.69 0.16 4.78
C GLY A 174 0.27 0.43 5.29
N VAL A 175 -0.30 -0.50 6.06
CA VAL A 175 -1.61 -0.30 6.72
C VAL A 175 -1.56 0.91 7.67
N VAL A 176 -0.51 1.02 8.49
CA VAL A 176 -0.33 2.16 9.41
C VAL A 176 -0.17 3.48 8.66
N ILE A 177 0.56 3.50 7.54
CA ILE A 177 0.70 4.69 6.68
C ILE A 177 -0.67 5.15 6.17
N LEU A 178 -1.49 4.23 5.66
CA LEU A 178 -2.84 4.55 5.16
C LEU A 178 -3.78 5.02 6.26
N LEU A 179 -3.76 4.38 7.43
CA LEU A 179 -4.55 4.80 8.59
C LEU A 179 -4.20 6.23 9.02
N ALA A 180 -2.90 6.56 9.07
CA ALA A 180 -2.44 7.91 9.40
C ALA A 180 -2.89 8.95 8.36
N ALA A 181 -3.11 8.54 7.10
CA ALA A 181 -3.65 9.37 6.04
C ALA A 181 -5.20 9.42 6.00
N GLY A 182 -5.89 8.73 6.90
CA GLY A 182 -7.35 8.73 6.99
C GLY A 182 -8.05 7.64 6.15
N ALA A 183 -7.35 6.54 5.86
CA ALA A 183 -8.00 5.37 5.29
C ALA A 183 -9.01 4.76 6.28
N ASP A 184 -10.15 4.30 5.76
CA ASP A 184 -11.16 3.54 6.47
C ASP A 184 -10.79 2.04 6.44
N PRO A 185 -10.35 1.46 7.56
CA PRO A 185 -9.99 0.04 7.60
C PRO A 185 -11.21 -0.89 7.49
N TRP A 186 -12.42 -0.36 7.65
CA TRP A 186 -13.69 -1.06 7.48
C TRP A 186 -14.25 -0.98 6.06
N ARG A 187 -13.56 -0.27 5.15
CA ARG A 187 -13.98 -0.17 3.76
C ARG A 187 -13.99 -1.54 3.11
N ARG A 188 -15.19 -1.96 2.70
CA ARG A 188 -15.43 -3.27 2.08
C ARG A 188 -14.89 -3.32 0.66
N SER A 189 -14.28 -4.45 0.33
CA SER A 189 -14.02 -4.84 -1.05
C SER A 189 -15.35 -5.16 -1.75
N VAL A 190 -15.42 -4.84 -3.04
CA VAL A 190 -16.61 -5.11 -3.87
C VAL A 190 -16.25 -6.03 -5.01
N ALA A 191 -17.07 -7.06 -5.23
CA ALA A 191 -16.98 -7.91 -6.41
C ALA A 191 -18.00 -7.42 -7.44
N GLN A 192 -17.54 -7.25 -8.67
CA GLN A 192 -18.38 -6.97 -9.82
C GLN A 192 -19.08 -8.25 -10.29
N ILE A 193 -20.39 -8.20 -10.51
CA ILE A 193 -21.14 -9.33 -11.08
C ILE A 193 -20.68 -9.56 -12.54
N ARG A 194 -20.27 -10.79 -12.86
CA ARG A 194 -19.94 -11.21 -14.24
C ARG A 194 -21.08 -10.87 -15.20
N GLY A 195 -20.78 -10.07 -16.23
CA GLY A 195 -21.74 -9.63 -17.25
C GLY A 195 -22.19 -8.16 -17.13
N ALA A 196 -21.79 -7.45 -16.08
CA ALA A 196 -21.88 -5.99 -16.03
C ALA A 196 -20.72 -5.38 -16.84
N ASP A 197 -21.02 -4.43 -17.72
CA ASP A 197 -20.02 -3.69 -18.52
C ASP A 197 -18.95 -3.07 -17.59
N PRO A 198 -17.64 -3.43 -17.76
CA PRO A 198 -16.54 -2.92 -16.94
C PRO A 198 -16.42 -1.39 -16.93
N TRP A 199 -16.99 -0.71 -17.94
CA TRP A 199 -16.85 0.73 -18.16
C TRP A 199 -18.11 1.51 -17.80
N ARG A 200 -19.21 0.84 -17.46
CA ARG A 200 -20.41 1.52 -16.95
C ARG A 200 -20.36 1.52 -15.43
N MET A 201 -20.28 2.72 -14.85
CA MET A 201 -20.62 3.01 -13.45
C MET A 201 -22.10 2.69 -13.16
N SER A 202 -22.54 1.46 -13.35
CA SER A 202 -23.88 1.01 -13.03
C SER A 202 -23.89 0.59 -11.58
N VAL A 203 -24.43 1.48 -10.74
CA VAL A 203 -24.60 1.47 -9.27
C VAL A 203 -25.32 0.23 -8.70
N LYS A 204 -25.55 -0.83 -9.49
CA LYS A 204 -26.35 -2.02 -9.12
C LYS A 204 -25.60 -3.36 -9.12
N ALA A 205 -24.32 -3.41 -9.48
CA ALA A 205 -23.61 -4.69 -9.70
C ALA A 205 -22.47 -5.00 -8.72
N ASP A 206 -22.33 -4.22 -7.64
CA ASP A 206 -21.27 -4.42 -6.64
C ASP A 206 -21.84 -5.21 -5.44
N ILE A 207 -21.35 -6.44 -5.27
CA ILE A 207 -21.66 -7.25 -4.07
C ILE A 207 -20.47 -7.08 -3.11
N PRO A 208 -20.67 -6.50 -1.91
CA PRO A 208 -19.62 -6.46 -0.91
C PRO A 208 -19.16 -7.88 -0.60
N THR A 209 -17.86 -8.16 -0.72
CA THR A 209 -17.32 -9.51 -0.44
C THR A 209 -17.21 -9.79 1.06
N GLY A 210 -17.51 -8.79 1.90
CA GLY A 210 -17.33 -8.84 3.34
C GLY A 210 -15.88 -8.61 3.78
N GLU A 211 -14.91 -8.63 2.85
CA GLU A 211 -13.49 -8.46 3.14
C GLU A 211 -13.14 -6.99 3.37
N THR A 212 -12.61 -6.70 4.56
CA THR A 212 -12.02 -5.43 4.96
C THR A 212 -10.58 -5.65 5.43
N ALA A 213 -9.83 -4.57 5.68
CA ALA A 213 -8.52 -4.71 6.32
C ALA A 213 -8.68 -5.34 7.72
N MET A 214 -9.70 -4.94 8.47
CA MET A 214 -9.97 -5.46 9.82
C MET A 214 -10.24 -6.96 9.84
N THR A 215 -11.06 -7.48 8.93
CA THR A 215 -11.31 -8.93 8.84
C THR A 215 -10.06 -9.69 8.44
N ARG A 216 -9.20 -9.09 7.61
CA ARG A 216 -7.94 -9.72 7.21
C ARG A 216 -6.93 -9.75 8.35
N LEU A 217 -6.76 -8.63 9.06
CA LEU A 217 -5.89 -8.55 10.24
C LEU A 217 -6.32 -9.54 11.32
N ALA A 218 -7.64 -9.72 11.53
CA ALA A 218 -8.19 -10.71 12.45
C ALA A 218 -7.90 -12.17 12.08
N SER A 219 -7.75 -12.46 10.78
CA SER A 219 -7.58 -13.85 10.31
C SER A 219 -6.16 -14.39 10.45
N GLU A 220 -5.17 -13.51 10.62
CA GLU A 220 -3.74 -13.83 10.63
C GLU A 220 -3.16 -13.75 12.04
N ASP A 221 -2.05 -14.46 12.27
CA ASP A 221 -1.51 -14.75 13.60
C ASP A 221 -0.75 -13.59 14.25
N ASP A 222 -0.28 -12.63 13.44
CA ASP A 222 0.79 -11.72 13.82
C ASP A 222 0.35 -10.26 13.99
N HIS A 223 -0.95 -9.96 13.89
CA HIS A 223 -1.45 -8.59 13.84
C HIS A 223 -2.10 -8.08 15.14
N PHE A 224 -2.02 -8.83 16.24
CA PHE A 224 -2.71 -8.48 17.49
C PHE A 224 -2.26 -7.14 18.09
N ASP A 225 -0.97 -6.80 18.02
CA ASP A 225 -0.46 -5.50 18.51
C ASP A 225 -1.04 -4.31 17.71
N LEU A 226 -1.28 -4.49 16.41
CA LEU A 226 -1.94 -3.48 15.59
C LEU A 226 -3.44 -3.40 15.92
N LEU A 227 -4.11 -4.55 16.07
CA LEU A 227 -5.52 -4.60 16.47
C LEU A 227 -5.75 -3.96 17.83
N ASP A 228 -4.87 -4.20 18.80
CA ASP A 228 -4.93 -3.61 20.13
C ASP A 228 -4.86 -2.08 20.08
N ARG A 229 -3.93 -1.52 19.28
CA ARG A 229 -3.87 -0.07 19.06
C ARG A 229 -5.13 0.47 18.39
N LEU A 230 -5.64 -0.22 17.37
CA LEU A 230 -6.88 0.17 16.69
C LEU A 230 -8.10 0.13 17.61
N ILE A 231 -8.15 -0.81 18.56
CA ILE A 231 -9.15 -0.83 19.61
C ILE A 231 -8.98 0.41 20.48
N ASP A 232 -7.79 0.68 20.99
CA ASP A 232 -7.53 1.83 21.87
C ASP A 232 -7.87 3.18 21.25
N ASP A 233 -7.55 3.34 19.96
CA ASP A 233 -7.81 4.55 19.18
C ASP A 233 -9.30 4.73 18.78
N GLY A 234 -10.20 3.83 19.21
CA GLY A 234 -11.63 3.92 18.94
C GLY A 234 -12.06 3.37 17.59
N GLY A 235 -11.20 2.61 16.90
CA GLY A 235 -11.50 1.97 15.62
C GLY A 235 -12.64 0.95 15.64
N PHE A 236 -13.14 0.59 16.84
CA PHE A 236 -14.27 -0.31 17.05
C PHE A 236 -15.50 0.36 17.70
N ASP A 237 -15.51 1.69 17.80
CA ASP A 237 -16.60 2.41 18.43
C ASP A 237 -17.79 2.54 17.47
N ALA A 238 -18.99 2.19 17.95
CA ALA A 238 -20.26 2.33 17.23
C ALA A 238 -20.30 1.65 15.83
N LEU A 239 -19.65 0.50 15.69
CA LEU A 239 -19.66 -0.24 14.42
C LEU A 239 -21.05 -0.80 14.09
N PRO A 240 -21.47 -0.77 12.81
CA PRO A 240 -22.61 -1.54 12.35
C PRO A 240 -22.44 -3.03 12.66
N ALA A 241 -23.49 -3.66 13.20
CA ALA A 241 -23.47 -5.08 13.58
C ALA A 241 -22.91 -6.03 12.51
N PRO A 242 -23.18 -5.87 11.19
CA PRO A 242 -22.60 -6.75 10.17
C PRO A 242 -21.08 -6.64 10.00
N LEU A 243 -20.47 -5.49 10.32
CA LEU A 243 -19.00 -5.34 10.27
C LEU A 243 -18.36 -5.99 11.50
N LEU A 244 -18.96 -5.77 12.67
CA LEU A 244 -18.53 -6.36 13.92
C LEU A 244 -18.63 -7.89 13.89
N ASP A 245 -19.75 -8.44 13.43
CA ASP A 245 -19.95 -9.88 13.25
C ASP A 245 -18.92 -10.47 12.27
N GLY A 246 -18.68 -9.82 11.12
CA GLY A 246 -17.66 -10.27 10.17
C GLY A 246 -16.25 -10.30 10.78
N PHE A 247 -15.89 -9.30 11.59
CA PHE A 247 -14.61 -9.27 12.30
C PHE A 247 -14.50 -10.41 13.33
N LEU A 248 -15.50 -10.58 14.19
CA LEU A 248 -15.52 -11.63 15.21
C LEU A 248 -15.56 -13.03 14.59
N ALA A 249 -16.29 -13.21 13.50
CA ALA A 249 -16.29 -14.44 12.72
C ALA A 249 -14.89 -14.74 12.14
N SER A 250 -14.19 -13.72 11.63
CA SER A 250 -12.81 -13.87 11.13
C SER A 250 -11.84 -14.29 12.24
N LEU A 251 -11.94 -13.67 13.43
CA LEU A 251 -11.17 -14.07 14.62
C LEU A 251 -11.46 -15.54 15.01
N SER A 252 -12.72 -15.96 14.90
CA SER A 252 -13.14 -17.34 15.22
C SER A 252 -12.70 -18.40 14.21
N GLY A 253 -12.13 -18.00 13.07
CA GLY A 253 -11.63 -18.93 12.05
C GLY A 253 -10.51 -19.83 12.58
N TYR A 254 -9.86 -19.43 13.66
CA TYR A 254 -8.88 -20.24 14.36
C TYR A 254 -9.50 -21.13 15.44
N ALA A 255 -9.07 -22.38 15.42
CA ALA A 255 -9.52 -23.43 16.31
C ALA A 255 -8.85 -23.29 17.69
N GLN A 256 -9.61 -22.80 18.68
CA GLN A 256 -9.13 -22.49 20.04
C GLN A 256 -8.60 -23.73 20.78
N ARG A 257 -7.33 -23.72 21.17
CA ARG A 257 -6.66 -24.87 21.81
C ARG A 257 -5.82 -24.50 23.04
N GLY A 258 -6.06 -23.30 23.59
CA GLY A 258 -5.40 -22.78 24.78
C GLY A 258 -3.93 -22.36 24.59
N ASP A 259 -3.44 -22.30 23.36
CA ASP A 259 -2.10 -21.82 23.04
C ASP A 259 -2.03 -20.28 23.00
N PRO A 260 -0.83 -19.67 22.89
CA PRO A 260 -0.69 -18.20 22.92
C PRO A 260 -1.59 -17.48 21.91
N ARG A 261 -1.77 -18.04 20.70
CA ARG A 261 -2.70 -17.49 19.71
C ARG A 261 -4.15 -17.53 20.18
N SER A 262 -4.59 -18.64 20.77
CA SER A 262 -5.93 -18.75 21.36
C SER A 262 -6.17 -17.66 22.42
N LEU A 263 -5.15 -17.41 23.26
CA LEU A 263 -5.22 -16.37 24.29
C LEU A 263 -5.29 -14.96 23.69
N SER A 264 -4.50 -14.65 22.67
CA SER A 264 -4.54 -13.35 21.98
C SER A 264 -5.88 -13.10 21.28
N ILE A 265 -6.44 -14.12 20.62
CA ILE A 265 -7.76 -14.04 19.98
C ILE A 265 -8.83 -13.77 21.04
N LYS A 266 -8.83 -14.52 22.15
CA LYS A 266 -9.76 -14.33 23.25
C LYS A 266 -9.65 -12.92 23.83
N ALA A 267 -8.44 -12.45 24.13
CA ALA A 267 -8.20 -11.10 24.66
C ALA A 267 -8.72 -10.02 23.71
N THR A 268 -8.39 -10.12 22.42
CA THR A 268 -8.85 -9.18 21.38
C THR A 268 -10.38 -9.15 21.31
N ALA A 269 -11.02 -10.32 21.26
CA ALA A 269 -12.48 -10.43 21.20
C ALA A 269 -13.15 -9.82 22.44
N MET A 270 -12.61 -10.07 23.64
CA MET A 270 -13.13 -9.48 24.88
C MET A 270 -13.06 -7.95 24.85
N ARG A 271 -11.94 -7.36 24.43
CA ARG A 271 -11.77 -5.91 24.33
C ARG A 271 -12.73 -5.28 23.32
N VAL A 272 -12.91 -5.91 22.16
CA VAL A 272 -13.86 -5.46 21.12
C VAL A 272 -15.31 -5.54 21.62
N LEU A 273 -15.70 -6.64 22.26
CA LEU A 273 -17.05 -6.83 22.81
C LEU A 273 -17.33 -5.89 23.99
N LYS A 274 -16.32 -5.57 24.81
CA LYS A 274 -16.45 -4.58 25.89
C LYS A 274 -16.85 -3.20 25.37
N ARG A 275 -16.33 -2.80 24.20
CA ARG A 275 -16.74 -1.56 23.51
C ARG A 275 -18.10 -1.66 22.82
N ASN A 276 -18.61 -2.88 22.63
CA ASN A 276 -19.85 -3.16 21.90
C ASN A 276 -20.81 -4.05 22.74
N PRO A 277 -21.28 -3.58 23.92
CA PRO A 277 -22.04 -4.40 24.86
C PRO A 277 -23.43 -4.83 24.37
N GLY A 278 -23.95 -4.19 23.31
CA GLY A 278 -25.20 -4.55 22.66
C GLY A 278 -25.06 -5.59 21.54
N TYR A 279 -23.88 -6.19 21.37
CA TYR A 279 -23.66 -7.20 20.34
C TYR A 279 -24.44 -8.48 20.64
N GLU A 280 -25.21 -8.95 19.66
CA GLU A 280 -25.93 -10.22 19.69
C GLU A 280 -25.39 -11.13 18.59
N VAL A 281 -25.12 -12.40 18.93
CA VAL A 281 -24.63 -13.39 17.96
C VAL A 281 -25.73 -13.70 16.96
N PRO A 282 -25.52 -13.49 15.64
CA PRO A 282 -26.52 -13.82 14.64
C PRO A 282 -26.85 -15.33 14.64
N PRO A 283 -28.12 -15.71 14.36
CA PRO A 283 -28.49 -17.11 14.24
C PRO A 283 -27.60 -17.87 13.25
N GLY A 284 -27.01 -18.98 13.69
CA GLY A 284 -26.11 -19.80 12.87
C GLY A 284 -24.64 -19.39 12.90
N HIS A 285 -24.28 -18.25 13.50
CA HIS A 285 -22.89 -17.75 13.60
C HIS A 285 -22.26 -18.13 14.95
N LEU A 286 -22.25 -19.44 15.24
CA LEU A 286 -21.76 -19.98 16.53
C LEU A 286 -20.23 -19.86 16.71
N GLY A 287 -19.50 -19.46 15.67
CA GLY A 287 -18.05 -19.28 15.70
C GLY A 287 -17.60 -18.27 16.76
N VAL A 288 -18.32 -17.15 16.91
CA VAL A 288 -17.95 -16.11 17.88
C VAL A 288 -17.98 -16.63 19.31
N ALA A 289 -18.98 -17.44 19.65
CA ALA A 289 -19.10 -18.00 20.99
C ALA A 289 -17.99 -19.05 21.26
N ARG A 290 -17.54 -19.75 20.21
CA ARG A 290 -16.40 -20.69 20.26
C ARG A 290 -15.05 -20.04 20.49
N ILE A 291 -14.91 -18.72 20.36
CA ILE A 291 -13.67 -18.01 20.75
C ILE A 291 -13.35 -18.24 22.23
N PHE A 292 -14.38 -18.42 23.07
CA PHE A 292 -14.23 -18.46 24.51
C PHE A 292 -14.08 -19.87 25.10
N GLU A 293 -14.14 -20.91 24.24
CA GLU A 293 -14.15 -22.31 24.64
C GLU A 293 -13.20 -23.16 23.80
N ASP A 294 -12.65 -24.23 24.38
CA ASP A 294 -11.75 -25.16 23.68
C ASP A 294 -12.56 -26.08 22.76
N HIS A 295 -12.53 -25.79 21.46
CA HIS A 295 -13.27 -26.53 20.44
C HIS A 295 -12.83 -27.99 20.28
N TRP A 296 -11.66 -28.39 20.80
CA TRP A 296 -11.18 -29.77 20.67
C TRP A 296 -11.83 -30.71 21.70
N SER A 297 -12.28 -30.17 22.82
CA SER A 297 -12.82 -30.93 23.94
C SER A 297 -14.33 -30.77 24.13
N ASP A 298 -14.95 -29.75 23.54
CA ASP A 298 -16.40 -29.48 23.68
C ASP A 298 -17.16 -29.41 22.33
N PRO A 299 -18.18 -30.26 22.10
CA PRO A 299 -19.01 -30.19 20.90
C PRO A 299 -20.07 -29.07 20.95
N THR A 300 -20.30 -28.46 22.12
CA THR A 300 -21.28 -27.40 22.29
C THR A 300 -20.69 -26.04 21.90
N PRO A 301 -21.52 -25.11 21.40
CA PRO A 301 -21.08 -23.74 21.22
C PRO A 301 -20.90 -23.10 22.60
N GLY A 302 -19.70 -22.55 22.85
CA GLY A 302 -19.43 -21.79 24.06
C GLY A 302 -20.40 -20.65 24.30
N THR A 303 -20.32 -20.06 25.49
CA THR A 303 -21.09 -18.85 25.84
C THR A 303 -20.17 -17.65 25.87
N ILE A 304 -20.67 -16.48 25.43
CA ILE A 304 -19.92 -15.23 25.58
C ILE A 304 -19.93 -14.86 27.08
N PRO A 305 -18.76 -14.75 27.73
CA PRO A 305 -18.67 -14.48 29.17
C PRO A 305 -18.87 -12.99 29.45
N TRP A 306 -20.09 -12.49 29.28
CA TRP A 306 -20.42 -11.08 29.41
C TRP A 306 -20.11 -10.49 30.80
N ASP A 307 -20.25 -11.29 31.85
CA ASP A 307 -19.88 -10.91 33.22
C ASP A 307 -18.39 -10.57 33.34
N ILE A 308 -17.53 -11.33 32.68
CA ILE A 308 -16.08 -11.06 32.63
C ILE A 308 -15.79 -9.88 31.70
N ILE A 309 -16.37 -9.86 30.51
CA ILE A 309 -16.14 -8.82 29.48
C ILE A 309 -16.51 -7.42 30.00
N LEU A 310 -17.61 -7.30 30.76
CA LEU A 310 -18.08 -6.03 31.31
C LEU A 310 -17.40 -5.64 32.63
N SER A 311 -16.52 -6.48 33.16
CA SER A 311 -15.76 -6.19 34.38
C SER A 311 -14.55 -5.28 34.10
N ASP A 312 -13.92 -4.79 35.16
CA ASP A 312 -12.67 -4.01 35.08
C ASP A 312 -11.44 -4.87 34.73
N ALA A 313 -11.59 -6.19 34.61
CA ALA A 313 -10.48 -7.10 34.32
C ALA A 313 -10.07 -7.15 32.83
N VAL A 314 -10.83 -6.48 31.95
CA VAL A 314 -10.68 -6.46 30.48
C VAL A 314 -10.41 -5.04 30.00
#